data_AF-A0A838L5A9-F1
#
_entry.id   AF-A0A838L5A9-F1
#
_cell.length_a   1.000
_cell.length_b   1.000
_cell.length_c   1.000
_cell.angle_alpha   90.00
_cell.angle_beta   90.00
_cell.angle_gamma   90.00
#
_symmetry.space_group_name_H-M   'P 1'
#
loop_
_entity.id
_entity.type
_entity.pdbx_description
1 polymer ?
#
loop_
_entity_poly.entity_id
_entity_poly.type
_entity_poly.pdbx_seq_one_letter_code
_entity_poly.pdbx_strand_id
1 'polypeptide(L)'
;MPHDDAIPPGDDRPILPWKLVAGAFLHVVVPAYLVALVVDTLLVMPRDAEAMLRHALPFSGAFLAIYALAGLAASLAAAAIDPLLRARRRRHPLAGARLSGQQLSRSAAQGRGLFGAQADTILSALKAAHWDHGDPCYRALAADLDDVVRTSAAALSTAAPGQREEIAATATRALDHLQDALRDLNRAQGDRKLADAQAVARYVELRHGPSDFSSSGD
;
A
#
# COMPACT_ATOMS: atom_id res chain seq x y z
N MET A 1 -4.98 -1.77 42.23
CA MET A 1 -5.33 -1.09 40.96
C MET A 1 -4.12 -1.13 40.06
N PRO A 2 -4.10 -1.97 39.02
CA PRO A 2 -3.04 -1.96 38.03
C PRO A 2 -3.28 -0.83 37.02
N HIS A 3 -2.21 -0.09 36.71
CA HIS A 3 -2.17 0.93 35.69
C HIS A 3 -2.15 0.23 34.32
N ASP A 4 -3.16 0.52 33.49
CA ASP A 4 -3.15 0.20 32.05
C ASP A 4 -2.10 1.07 31.36
N ASP A 5 -0.94 0.49 31.05
CA ASP A 5 0.00 1.05 30.08
C ASP A 5 -0.53 0.73 28.68
N ALA A 6 -1.39 1.60 28.17
CA ALA A 6 -1.87 1.57 26.79
C ALA A 6 -0.69 1.78 25.83
N ILE A 7 -0.28 0.71 25.15
CA ILE A 7 0.63 0.79 24.01
C ILE A 7 -0.07 1.60 22.91
N PRO A 8 0.50 2.72 22.41
CA PRO A 8 -0.12 3.46 21.33
C PRO A 8 -0.18 2.59 20.08
N PRO A 9 -1.30 2.60 19.32
CA PRO A 9 -1.43 1.83 18.10
C PRO A 9 -0.32 2.23 17.14
N GLY A 10 0.49 1.25 16.75
CA GLY A 10 1.51 1.40 15.72
C GLY A 10 0.87 1.98 14.46
N ASP A 11 1.42 3.09 14.00
CA ASP A 11 0.96 3.87 12.86
C ASP A 11 1.20 3.04 11.57
N ASP A 12 0.30 2.09 11.27
CA ASP A 12 0.29 1.23 10.07
C ASP A 12 -0.11 2.05 8.83
N ARG A 13 0.66 3.11 8.57
CA ARG A 13 0.52 3.90 7.37
C ARG A 13 1.21 3.16 6.22
N PRO A 14 0.51 2.90 5.11
CA PRO A 14 1.14 2.29 3.93
C PRO A 14 2.36 3.13 3.55
N ILE A 15 3.52 2.47 3.43
CA ILE A 15 4.79 3.12 3.12
C ILE A 15 4.60 3.84 1.78
N LEU A 16 4.47 5.17 1.83
CA LEU A 16 4.20 5.95 0.64
C LEU A 16 5.34 5.75 -0.37
N PRO A 17 5.05 5.66 -1.68
CA PRO A 17 6.05 5.38 -2.71
C PRO A 17 7.26 6.32 -2.68
N TRP A 18 7.06 7.58 -2.24
CA TRP A 18 8.13 8.55 -2.09
C TRP A 18 9.13 8.17 -0.98
N LYS A 19 8.69 7.47 0.09
CA LYS A 19 9.58 6.96 1.15
C LYS A 19 10.50 5.84 0.65
N LEU A 20 10.02 5.00 -0.29
CA LEU A 20 10.86 3.98 -0.93
C LEU A 20 11.89 4.60 -1.88
N VAL A 21 11.50 5.64 -2.62
CA VAL A 21 12.43 6.40 -3.48
C VAL A 21 13.46 7.16 -2.64
N ALA A 22 13.05 7.80 -1.54
CA ALA A 22 13.95 8.45 -0.60
C ALA A 22 14.91 7.44 0.06
N GLY A 23 14.40 6.26 0.44
CA GLY A 23 15.22 5.16 0.94
C GLY A 23 16.25 4.69 -0.07
N ALA A 24 15.85 4.41 -1.31
CA ALA A 24 16.77 3.98 -2.38
C ALA A 24 17.81 5.05 -2.73
N PHE A 25 17.41 6.33 -2.81
CA PHE A 25 18.34 7.43 -3.02
C PHE A 25 19.36 7.53 -1.88
N LEU A 26 18.90 7.44 -0.63
CA LEU A 26 19.77 7.47 0.55
C LEU A 26 20.74 6.28 0.59
N HIS A 27 20.29 5.08 0.23
CA HIS A 27 21.08 3.86 0.36
C HIS A 27 22.00 3.58 -0.84
N VAL A 28 21.85 4.29 -1.96
CA VAL A 28 22.68 4.10 -3.15
C VAL A 28 23.56 5.32 -3.43
N VAL A 29 23.01 6.53 -3.30
CA VAL A 29 23.75 7.76 -3.62
C VAL A 29 24.72 8.11 -2.49
N VAL A 30 24.33 7.96 -1.22
CA VAL A 30 25.22 8.28 -0.09
C VAL A 30 26.42 7.33 -0.02
N PRO A 31 26.29 5.99 -0.18
CA PRO A 31 27.45 5.11 -0.18
C PRO A 31 28.33 5.28 -1.42
N ALA A 32 27.74 5.47 -2.61
CA ALA A 32 28.52 5.74 -3.82
C ALA A 32 29.31 7.07 -3.69
N TYR A 33 28.71 8.07 -3.05
CA TYR A 33 29.36 9.34 -2.77
C TYR A 33 30.48 9.22 -1.73
N LEU A 34 30.28 8.45 -0.65
CA LEU A 34 31.32 8.15 0.34
C LEU A 34 32.51 7.40 -0.29
N VAL A 35 32.24 6.43 -1.18
CA VAL A 35 33.29 5.70 -1.90
C VAL A 35 34.06 6.64 -2.84
N ALA A 36 33.37 7.52 -3.58
CA ALA A 36 34.02 8.51 -4.43
C ALA A 36 34.88 9.50 -3.63
N LEU A 37 34.40 9.96 -2.46
CA LEU A 37 35.13 10.84 -1.56
C LEU A 37 36.39 10.17 -0.99
N VAL A 38 36.30 8.89 -0.63
CA VAL A 38 37.44 8.09 -0.14
C VAL A 38 38.48 7.84 -1.25
N VAL A 39 38.03 7.55 -2.47
CA VAL A 39 38.93 7.36 -3.63
C VAL A 39 39.65 8.66 -3.98
N ASP A 40 38.95 9.80 -3.97
CA ASP A 40 39.52 11.10 -4.27
C ASP A 40 40.53 11.56 -3.20
N THR A 41 40.18 11.39 -1.92
CA THR A 41 41.10 11.66 -0.80
C THR A 41 42.32 10.73 -0.79
N LEU A 42 42.18 9.46 -1.17
CA LEU A 42 43.33 8.53 -1.25
C LEU A 42 44.25 8.81 -2.45
N LEU A 43 43.72 9.33 -3.56
CA LEU A 43 44.50 9.56 -4.79
C LEU A 43 45.16 10.95 -4.85
N VAL A 44 44.67 11.95 -4.13
CA VAL A 44 45.05 13.37 -4.33
C VAL A 44 45.50 14.08 -3.05
N MET A 45 45.70 13.40 -1.91
CA MET A 45 46.00 14.06 -0.63
C MET A 45 47.30 14.89 -0.64
N PRO A 46 47.25 16.24 -0.58
CA PRO A 46 48.44 17.07 -0.42
C PRO A 46 48.81 17.09 1.07
N ARG A 47 50.10 16.94 1.40
CA ARG A 47 50.58 16.87 2.80
C ARG A 47 50.49 18.18 3.59
N ASP A 48 50.05 19.27 2.96
CA ASP A 48 50.11 20.62 3.52
C ASP A 48 48.72 21.28 3.59
N ALA A 49 48.41 21.90 4.73
CA ALA A 49 47.06 22.36 5.08
C ALA A 49 46.56 23.49 4.17
N GLU A 50 47.47 24.31 3.66
CA GLU A 50 47.16 25.44 2.78
C GLU A 50 46.83 24.99 1.34
N ALA A 51 47.46 23.92 0.88
CA ALA A 51 47.15 23.28 -0.40
C ALA A 51 45.78 22.58 -0.36
N MET A 52 45.42 22.02 0.81
CA MET A 52 44.11 21.40 1.03
C MET A 52 42.96 22.41 0.92
N LEU A 53 43.11 23.61 1.49
CA LEU A 53 42.08 24.65 1.42
C LEU A 53 41.86 25.19 0.00
N ARG A 54 42.95 25.38 -0.78
CA ARG A 54 42.86 25.84 -2.17
C ARG A 54 42.25 24.79 -3.10
N HIS A 55 42.41 23.51 -2.77
CA HIS A 55 41.79 22.42 -3.53
C HIS A 55 40.31 22.23 -3.18
N ALA A 56 39.94 22.39 -1.90
CA ALA A 56 38.56 22.18 -1.41
C ALA A 56 37.55 23.23 -1.93
N LEU A 57 37.99 24.47 -2.17
CA LEU A 57 37.13 25.57 -2.63
C LEU A 57 36.45 25.30 -3.99
N PRO A 58 37.17 24.97 -5.08
CA PRO A 58 36.55 24.62 -6.37
C PRO A 58 35.83 23.26 -6.33
N PHE A 59 36.27 22.33 -5.47
CA PHE A 59 35.65 21.03 -5.30
C PHE A 59 34.23 21.14 -4.73
N SER A 60 33.99 22.09 -3.83
CA SER A 60 32.67 22.36 -3.25
C SER A 60 31.63 22.82 -4.30
N GLY A 61 32.06 23.59 -5.31
CA GLY A 61 31.19 24.06 -6.40
C GLY A 61 30.86 22.96 -7.40
N ALA A 62 31.85 22.15 -7.79
CA ALA A 62 31.63 20.97 -8.62
C ALA A 62 30.74 19.94 -7.91
N PHE A 63 30.94 19.78 -6.60
CA PHE A 63 30.10 18.92 -5.78
C PHE A 63 28.64 19.39 -5.73
N LEU A 64 28.40 20.69 -5.51
CA LEU A 64 27.04 21.25 -5.50
C LEU A 64 26.34 21.06 -6.86
N ALA A 65 27.09 21.22 -7.96
CA ALA A 65 26.57 21.03 -9.31
C ALA A 65 26.21 19.56 -9.60
N ILE A 66 27.06 18.60 -9.20
CA ILE A 66 26.78 17.16 -9.33
C ILE A 66 25.60 16.77 -8.45
N TYR A 67 25.53 17.28 -7.21
CA TYR A 67 24.43 17.00 -6.30
C TYR A 67 23.10 17.56 -6.81
N ALA A 68 23.11 18.77 -7.38
CA ALA A 68 21.94 19.37 -8.04
C ALA A 68 21.50 18.54 -9.26
N LEU A 69 22.44 18.11 -10.11
CA LEU A 69 22.15 17.24 -11.25
C LEU A 69 21.57 15.89 -10.83
N ALA A 70 22.10 15.28 -9.77
CA ALA A 70 21.60 14.02 -9.22
C ALA A 70 20.18 14.19 -8.65
N GLY A 71 19.91 15.28 -7.93
CA GLY A 71 18.58 15.63 -7.43
C GLY A 71 17.58 15.87 -8.56
N LEU A 72 18.01 16.53 -9.64
CA LEU A 72 17.20 16.80 -10.83
C LEU A 72 16.91 15.51 -11.61
N ALA A 73 17.91 14.64 -11.78
CA ALA A 73 17.76 13.33 -12.40
C ALA A 73 16.84 12.40 -11.57
N ALA A 74 16.96 12.42 -10.24
CA ALA A 74 16.06 11.68 -9.36
C ALA A 74 14.62 12.21 -9.41
N SER A 75 14.45 13.53 -9.48
CA SER A 75 13.14 14.17 -9.63
C SER A 75 12.49 13.85 -10.98
N LEU A 76 13.27 13.87 -12.06
CA LEU A 76 12.83 13.47 -13.40
C LEU A 76 12.50 11.97 -13.48
N ALA A 77 13.31 11.12 -12.85
CA ALA A 77 13.03 9.69 -12.77
C ALA A 77 11.74 9.42 -11.98
N ALA A 78 11.54 10.08 -10.83
CA ALA A 78 10.30 9.99 -10.06
C ALA A 78 9.09 10.48 -10.86
N ALA A 79 9.23 11.60 -11.57
CA ALA A 79 8.18 12.17 -12.42
C ALA A 79 7.88 11.31 -13.67
N ALA A 80 8.83 10.52 -14.17
CA ALA A 80 8.64 9.60 -15.29
C ALA A 80 8.09 8.22 -14.87
N ILE A 81 8.39 7.78 -13.64
CA ILE A 81 7.87 6.53 -13.07
C ILE A 81 6.36 6.65 -12.82
N ASP A 82 5.88 7.80 -12.36
CA ASP A 82 4.47 8.02 -12.04
C ASP A 82 3.50 7.83 -13.23
N PRO A 83 3.74 8.39 -14.43
CA PRO A 83 2.92 8.12 -15.62
C PRO A 83 3.11 6.69 -16.14
N LEU A 84 4.28 6.06 -15.97
CA LEU A 84 4.50 4.67 -16.36
C LEU A 84 3.73 3.69 -15.45
N LEU A 85 3.71 3.94 -14.15
CA LEU A 85 2.91 3.21 -13.17
C LEU A 85 1.41 3.46 -13.39
N ARG A 86 1.00 4.69 -13.68
CA ARG A 86 -0.40 5.00 -14.04
C ARG A 86 -0.79 4.34 -15.36
N ALA A 87 0.07 4.28 -16.36
CA ALA A 87 -0.17 3.60 -17.64
C ALA A 87 -0.23 2.07 -17.47
N ARG A 88 0.64 1.47 -16.65
CA ARG A 88 0.55 0.05 -16.28
C ARG A 88 -0.72 -0.27 -15.49
N ARG A 89 -1.11 0.58 -14.53
CA ARG A 89 -2.38 0.45 -13.78
C ARG A 89 -3.60 0.55 -14.69
N ARG A 90 -3.54 1.36 -15.76
CA ARG A 90 -4.61 1.47 -16.77
C ARG A 90 -4.68 0.28 -17.73
N ARG A 91 -3.57 -0.40 -18.02
CA ARG A 91 -3.54 -1.56 -18.93
C ARG A 91 -4.02 -2.88 -18.32
N HIS A 92 -3.96 -3.06 -16.99
CA HIS A 92 -4.29 -4.34 -16.34
C HIS A 92 -5.33 -4.31 -15.18
N PRO A 93 -6.31 -3.40 -15.12
CA PRO A 93 -7.31 -3.45 -14.05
C PRO A 93 -8.18 -4.72 -14.12
N LEU A 94 -8.48 -5.21 -15.34
CA LEU A 94 -9.29 -6.41 -15.56
C LEU A 94 -8.55 -7.71 -15.22
N ALA A 95 -7.22 -7.76 -15.43
CA ALA A 95 -6.43 -8.93 -15.07
C ALA A 95 -6.30 -9.05 -13.55
N GLY A 96 -6.02 -7.94 -12.85
CA GLY A 96 -5.95 -7.93 -11.38
C GLY A 96 -7.28 -8.28 -10.72
N ALA A 97 -8.40 -7.79 -11.26
CA ALA A 97 -9.72 -8.10 -10.73
C ALA A 97 -10.08 -9.60 -10.86
N ARG A 98 -9.80 -10.20 -12.03
CA ARG A 98 -10.03 -11.63 -12.27
C ARG A 98 -9.16 -12.52 -11.39
N LEU A 99 -7.87 -12.19 -11.28
CA LEU A 99 -6.94 -12.94 -10.42
C LEU A 99 -7.39 -12.91 -8.95
N SER A 100 -7.82 -11.74 -8.46
CA SER A 100 -8.31 -11.58 -7.09
C SER A 100 -9.56 -12.44 -6.81
N GLY A 101 -10.55 -12.46 -7.72
CA GLY A 101 -11.74 -13.30 -7.55
C GLY A 101 -11.43 -14.81 -7.60
N GLN A 102 -10.49 -15.22 -8.45
CA GLN A 102 -10.01 -16.60 -8.49
C GLN A 102 -9.24 -16.99 -7.22
N GLN A 103 -8.41 -16.08 -6.70
CA GLN A 103 -7.65 -16.26 -5.47
C GLN A 103 -8.60 -16.45 -4.29
N LEU A 104 -9.55 -15.54 -4.08
CA LEU A 104 -10.60 -15.67 -3.04
C LEU A 104 -11.31 -17.02 -3.09
N SER A 105 -11.75 -17.44 -4.27
CA SER A 105 -12.45 -18.72 -4.45
C SER A 105 -11.57 -19.92 -4.12
N ARG A 106 -10.29 -19.86 -4.49
CA ARG A 106 -9.30 -20.92 -4.21
C ARG A 106 -8.99 -20.98 -2.72
N SER A 107 -8.70 -19.86 -2.07
CA SER A 107 -8.33 -19.83 -0.65
C SER A 107 -9.52 -20.26 0.22
N ALA A 108 -10.75 -19.85 -0.10
CA ALA A 108 -11.94 -20.31 0.60
C ALA A 108 -12.19 -21.82 0.43
N ALA A 109 -11.88 -22.39 -0.74
CA ALA A 109 -11.97 -23.84 -0.96
C ALA A 109 -10.84 -24.59 -0.23
N GLN A 110 -9.63 -24.05 -0.22
CA GLN A 110 -8.46 -24.64 0.44
C GLN A 110 -8.61 -24.65 1.95
N GLY A 111 -9.11 -23.58 2.56
CA GLY A 111 -9.29 -23.49 4.02
C GLY A 111 -10.42 -24.34 4.58
N ARG A 112 -11.32 -24.85 3.73
CA ARG A 112 -12.52 -25.57 4.16
C ARG A 112 -12.17 -26.86 4.89
N GLY A 113 -12.71 -27.01 6.10
CA GLY A 113 -12.52 -28.17 6.97
C GLY A 113 -11.15 -28.22 7.66
N LEU A 114 -10.25 -27.26 7.42
CA LEU A 114 -8.90 -27.27 8.00
C LEU A 114 -8.86 -26.66 9.40
N PHE A 115 -9.61 -25.59 9.63
CA PHE A 115 -9.52 -24.78 10.85
C PHE A 115 -10.74 -24.92 11.77
N GLY A 116 -11.68 -25.80 11.44
CA GLY A 116 -12.91 -26.05 12.19
C GLY A 116 -14.14 -25.32 11.65
N ALA A 117 -15.31 -25.66 12.22
CA ALA A 117 -16.62 -25.23 11.70
C ALA A 117 -16.85 -23.71 11.74
N GLN A 118 -16.28 -23.01 12.73
CA GLN A 118 -16.37 -21.55 12.81
C GLN A 118 -15.63 -20.89 11.65
N ALA A 119 -14.40 -21.31 11.37
CA ALA A 119 -13.63 -20.81 10.22
C ALA A 119 -14.34 -21.11 8.89
N ASP A 120 -14.95 -22.29 8.75
CA ASP A 120 -15.74 -22.63 7.54
C ASP A 120 -16.94 -21.70 7.34
N THR A 121 -17.57 -21.30 8.44
CA THR A 121 -18.67 -20.33 8.43
C THR A 121 -18.16 -18.96 7.98
N ILE A 122 -17.02 -18.51 8.51
CA ILE A 122 -16.40 -17.23 8.13
C ILE A 122 -15.98 -17.24 6.66
N LEU A 123 -15.30 -18.30 6.19
CA LEU A 123 -14.88 -18.44 4.79
C LEU A 123 -16.08 -18.44 3.83
N SER A 124 -17.17 -19.09 4.22
CA SER A 124 -18.42 -19.09 3.44
C SER A 124 -19.05 -17.70 3.38
N ALA A 125 -19.06 -16.98 4.49
CA ALA A 125 -19.55 -15.61 4.56
C ALA A 125 -18.67 -14.63 3.76
N LEU A 126 -17.34 -14.74 3.84
CA LEU A 126 -16.39 -13.98 3.03
C LEU A 126 -16.62 -14.23 1.54
N LYS A 127 -16.84 -15.48 1.13
CA LYS A 127 -17.12 -15.82 -0.27
C LYS A 127 -18.45 -15.24 -0.77
N ALA A 128 -19.47 -15.16 0.09
CA ALA A 128 -20.79 -14.65 -0.26
C ALA A 128 -20.89 -13.10 -0.20
N ALA A 129 -19.93 -12.44 0.45
CA ALA A 129 -19.93 -10.98 0.60
C ALA A 129 -19.70 -10.25 -0.73
N HIS A 130 -19.97 -8.94 -0.74
CA HIS A 130 -19.66 -8.08 -1.88
C HIS A 130 -18.16 -7.76 -1.94
N TRP A 131 -17.56 -7.95 -3.11
CA TRP A 131 -16.17 -7.63 -3.41
C TRP A 131 -16.07 -6.74 -4.65
N ASP A 132 -15.48 -5.55 -4.50
CA ASP A 132 -15.11 -4.71 -5.62
C ASP A 132 -13.65 -4.99 -6.03
N HIS A 133 -13.42 -6.03 -6.82
CA HIS A 133 -12.07 -6.41 -7.26
C HIS A 133 -11.40 -5.36 -8.19
N GLY A 134 -12.14 -4.32 -8.61
CA GLY A 134 -11.58 -3.15 -9.28
C GLY A 134 -10.78 -2.25 -8.32
N ASP A 135 -11.13 -2.26 -7.04
CA ASP A 135 -10.50 -1.46 -5.99
C ASP A 135 -9.22 -2.16 -5.44
N PRO A 136 -8.08 -1.46 -5.35
CA PRO A 136 -6.86 -1.98 -4.73
C PRO A 136 -7.01 -2.49 -3.29
N CYS A 137 -7.86 -1.87 -2.46
CA CYS A 137 -8.06 -2.26 -1.07
C CYS A 137 -8.71 -3.64 -0.95
N TYR A 138 -9.73 -3.92 -1.78
CA TYR A 138 -10.36 -5.24 -1.84
C TYR A 138 -9.40 -6.31 -2.37
N ARG A 139 -8.53 -5.96 -3.33
CA ARG A 139 -7.50 -6.88 -3.82
C ARG A 139 -6.44 -7.20 -2.77
N ALA A 140 -6.04 -6.23 -1.95
CA ALA A 140 -5.12 -6.46 -0.85
C ALA A 140 -5.74 -7.42 0.18
N LEU A 141 -6.98 -7.17 0.58
CA LEU A 141 -7.69 -8.04 1.54
C LEU A 141 -7.87 -9.48 1.01
N ALA A 142 -8.10 -9.65 -0.29
CA ALA A 142 -8.16 -10.97 -0.92
C ALA A 142 -6.80 -11.69 -0.92
N ALA A 143 -5.69 -10.94 -1.02
CA ALA A 143 -4.34 -11.49 -0.90
C ALA A 143 -4.01 -11.87 0.56
N ASP A 144 -4.44 -11.07 1.52
CA ASP A 144 -4.27 -11.36 2.95
C ASP A 144 -5.02 -12.65 3.34
N LEU A 145 -6.24 -12.85 2.84
CA LEU A 145 -6.98 -14.10 3.01
C LEU A 145 -6.21 -15.30 2.47
N ASP A 146 -5.65 -15.19 1.27
CA ASP A 146 -4.85 -16.26 0.68
C ASP A 146 -3.61 -16.57 1.51
N ASP A 147 -2.94 -15.54 2.03
CA ASP A 147 -1.75 -15.72 2.84
C ASP A 147 -2.06 -16.37 4.19
N VAL A 148 -3.12 -15.93 4.88
CA VAL A 148 -3.60 -16.56 6.12
C VAL A 148 -3.92 -18.03 5.89
N VAL A 149 -4.77 -18.34 4.89
CA VAL A 149 -5.16 -19.73 4.62
C VAL A 149 -3.94 -20.58 4.24
N ARG A 150 -3.08 -20.09 3.35
CA ARG A 150 -1.89 -20.83 2.90
C ARG A 150 -0.91 -21.09 4.05
N THR A 151 -0.59 -20.06 4.82
CA THR A 151 0.39 -20.15 5.91
C THR A 151 -0.12 -21.01 7.06
N SER A 152 -1.39 -20.85 7.44
CA SER A 152 -2.00 -21.71 8.48
C SER A 152 -2.15 -23.16 8.02
N ALA A 153 -2.51 -23.41 6.75
CA ALA A 153 -2.56 -24.77 6.21
C ALA A 153 -1.18 -25.43 6.20
N ALA A 154 -0.14 -24.70 5.78
CA ALA A 154 1.24 -25.16 5.82
C ALA A 154 1.69 -25.47 7.26
N ALA A 155 1.38 -24.59 8.21
CA ALA A 155 1.68 -24.81 9.63
C ALA A 155 0.97 -26.06 10.17
N LEU A 156 -0.32 -26.26 9.86
CA LEU A 156 -1.06 -27.46 10.29
C LEU A 156 -0.48 -28.77 9.75
N SER A 157 0.06 -28.74 8.53
CA SER A 157 0.64 -29.94 7.90
C SER A 157 1.88 -30.47 8.60
N THR A 158 2.62 -29.61 9.31
CA THR A 158 3.87 -29.97 10.01
C THR A 158 3.71 -29.96 11.53
N ALA A 159 2.61 -29.41 12.06
CA ALA A 159 2.37 -29.29 13.49
C ALA A 159 2.09 -30.63 14.20
N ALA A 160 2.66 -30.75 15.40
CA ALA A 160 2.35 -31.82 16.33
C ALA A 160 0.88 -31.75 16.78
N PRO A 161 0.23 -32.89 17.13
CA PRO A 161 -1.20 -32.92 17.45
C PRO A 161 -1.67 -31.88 18.48
N GLY A 162 -0.87 -31.61 19.52
CA GLY A 162 -1.20 -30.62 20.56
C GLY A 162 -1.12 -29.14 20.12
N GLN A 163 -0.46 -28.83 19.00
CA GLN A 163 -0.33 -27.45 18.49
C GLN A 163 -1.38 -27.12 17.42
N ARG A 164 -2.05 -28.14 16.87
CA ARG A 164 -3.00 -27.96 15.75
C ARG A 164 -4.22 -27.13 16.15
N GLU A 165 -4.70 -27.30 17.38
CA GLU A 165 -5.83 -26.54 17.90
C GLU A 165 -5.49 -25.05 18.04
N GLU A 166 -4.31 -24.72 18.55
CA GLU A 166 -3.84 -23.34 18.68
C GLU A 166 -3.65 -22.65 17.32
N ILE A 167 -3.10 -23.37 16.34
CA ILE A 167 -2.96 -22.88 14.96
C ILE A 167 -4.33 -22.64 14.34
N ALA A 168 -5.28 -23.56 14.50
CA ALA A 168 -6.65 -23.41 14.01
C ALA A 168 -7.39 -22.24 14.68
N ALA A 169 -7.22 -22.05 15.98
CA ALA A 169 -7.80 -20.92 16.71
C ALA A 169 -7.19 -19.57 16.26
N THR A 170 -5.89 -19.54 15.99
CA THR A 170 -5.21 -18.34 15.46
C THR A 170 -5.66 -18.01 14.04
N ALA A 171 -5.76 -19.02 13.17
CA ALA A 171 -6.30 -18.86 11.82
C ALA A 171 -7.75 -18.33 11.87
N THR A 172 -8.58 -18.89 12.75
CA THR A 172 -9.98 -18.46 12.91
C THR A 172 -10.08 -16.99 13.32
N ARG A 173 -9.26 -16.53 14.29
CA ARG A 173 -9.21 -15.11 14.68
C ARG A 173 -8.77 -14.20 13.54
N ALA A 174 -7.76 -14.61 12.77
CA ALA A 174 -7.32 -13.84 11.60
C ALA A 174 -8.41 -13.73 10.54
N LEU A 175 -9.16 -14.81 10.28
CA LEU A 175 -10.30 -14.81 9.36
C LEU A 175 -11.44 -13.91 9.84
N ASP A 176 -11.69 -13.87 11.15
CA ASP A 176 -12.69 -12.98 11.76
C ASP A 176 -12.32 -11.50 11.56
N HIS A 177 -11.06 -11.13 11.81
CA HIS A 177 -10.55 -9.79 11.52
C HIS A 177 -10.66 -9.41 10.03
N LEU A 178 -10.39 -10.35 9.11
CA LEU A 178 -10.57 -10.12 7.68
C LEU A 178 -12.06 -9.91 7.31
N GLN A 179 -12.98 -10.60 8.00
CA GLN A 179 -14.41 -10.40 7.80
C GLN A 179 -14.85 -9.00 8.26
N ASP A 180 -14.37 -8.53 9.39
CA ASP A 180 -14.67 -7.19 9.88
C ASP A 180 -14.06 -6.10 8.98
N ALA A 181 -12.82 -6.27 8.55
CA ALA A 181 -12.19 -5.36 7.58
C ALA A 181 -12.98 -5.27 6.27
N LEU A 182 -13.53 -6.39 5.77
CA LEU A 182 -14.38 -6.39 4.58
C LEU A 182 -15.71 -5.64 4.83
N ARG A 183 -16.32 -5.82 6.01
CA ARG A 183 -17.53 -5.09 6.39
C ARG A 183 -17.27 -3.59 6.43
N ASP A 184 -16.15 -3.17 7.01
CA ASP A 184 -15.76 -1.77 7.12
C ASP A 184 -15.50 -1.15 5.75
N LEU A 185 -14.80 -1.85 4.85
CA LEU A 185 -14.60 -1.41 3.46
C LEU A 185 -15.93 -1.24 2.73
N ASN A 186 -16.84 -2.20 2.88
CA ASN A 186 -18.17 -2.14 2.26
C ASN A 186 -19.01 -0.97 2.80
N ARG A 187 -18.98 -0.70 4.10
CA ARG A 187 -19.65 0.48 4.69
C ARG A 187 -19.06 1.77 4.13
N ALA A 188 -17.73 1.92 4.17
CA ALA A 188 -17.05 3.10 3.66
C ALA A 188 -17.27 3.32 2.15
N GLN A 189 -17.44 2.26 1.36
CA GLN A 189 -17.81 2.37 -0.06
C GLN A 189 -19.28 2.81 -0.22
N GLY A 190 -20.18 2.28 0.59
CA GLY A 190 -21.60 2.67 0.62
C GLY A 190 -21.77 4.16 0.92
N ASP A 191 -21.10 4.65 1.97
CA ASP A 191 -21.15 6.06 2.38
C ASP A 191 -20.64 7.00 1.28
N ARG A 192 -19.54 6.63 0.61
CA ARG A 192 -19.00 7.38 -0.53
C ARG A 192 -19.99 7.44 -1.70
N LYS A 193 -20.58 6.30 -2.09
CA LYS A 193 -21.57 6.25 -3.18
C LYS A 193 -22.82 7.09 -2.86
N LEU A 194 -23.26 7.09 -1.61
CA LEU A 194 -24.38 7.93 -1.17
C LEU A 194 -24.03 9.42 -1.25
N ALA A 195 -22.87 9.81 -0.75
CA ALA A 195 -22.39 11.19 -0.82
C ALA A 195 -22.26 11.67 -2.28
N ASP A 196 -21.74 10.83 -3.17
CA ASP A 196 -21.63 11.14 -4.60
C ASP A 196 -23.02 11.30 -5.24
N ALA A 197 -23.97 10.42 -4.92
CA ALA A 197 -25.34 10.52 -5.42
C ALA A 197 -26.03 11.81 -4.95
N GLN A 198 -25.84 12.20 -3.69
CA GLN A 198 -26.36 13.47 -3.15
C GLN A 198 -25.71 14.68 -3.83
N ALA A 199 -24.40 14.64 -4.08
CA ALA A 199 -23.69 15.71 -4.77
C ALA A 199 -24.18 15.87 -6.22
N VAL A 200 -24.39 14.77 -6.93
CA VAL A 200 -24.95 14.78 -8.29
C VAL A 200 -26.39 15.29 -8.29
N ALA A 201 -27.24 14.82 -7.38
CA ALA A 201 -28.62 15.29 -7.24
C ALA A 201 -28.66 16.81 -7.02
N ARG A 202 -27.84 17.32 -6.09
CA ARG A 202 -27.72 18.76 -5.82
C ARG A 202 -27.19 19.54 -7.03
N TYR A 203 -26.23 19.00 -7.77
CA TYR A 203 -25.74 19.63 -9.00
C TYR A 203 -26.84 19.72 -10.07
N VAL A 204 -27.64 18.66 -10.24
CA VAL A 204 -28.78 18.64 -11.16
C VAL A 204 -29.82 19.67 -10.73
N GLU A 205 -30.18 19.73 -9.44
CA GLU A 205 -31.10 20.73 -8.90
C GLU A 205 -30.60 22.16 -9.09
N LEU A 206 -29.29 22.43 -8.95
CA LEU A 206 -28.73 23.76 -9.19
C LEU A 206 -28.71 24.12 -10.68
N ARG A 207 -28.45 23.13 -11.55
CA ARG A 207 -28.38 23.35 -13.01
C ARG A 207 -29.76 23.42 -13.67
N HIS A 208 -30.74 22.75 -13.09
CA HIS A 208 -32.11 22.62 -13.62
C HIS A 208 -33.16 23.08 -12.60
N GLY A 209 -32.75 23.95 -11.67
CA GLY A 209 -33.64 24.56 -10.66
C GLY A 209 -34.85 25.23 -11.33
N PRO A 210 -35.94 25.40 -10.56
CA PRO A 210 -37.31 25.44 -11.10
C PRO A 210 -37.38 26.42 -12.26
N SER A 211 -37.62 25.88 -13.46
CA SER A 211 -37.79 26.73 -14.62
C SER A 211 -38.97 27.66 -14.37
N ASP A 212 -38.72 28.98 -14.33
CA ASP A 212 -39.70 30.06 -14.25
C ASP A 212 -40.60 30.16 -15.51
N PHE A 213 -40.99 29.03 -16.12
CA PHE A 213 -41.92 29.00 -17.26
C PHE A 213 -43.39 29.21 -16.86
N SER A 214 -43.67 29.75 -15.66
CA SER A 214 -45.02 30.11 -15.19
C SER A 214 -45.24 31.62 -15.01
N SER A 215 -44.43 32.47 -15.65
CA SER A 215 -44.67 33.92 -15.76
C SER A 215 -44.85 34.31 -17.24
N SER A 216 -46.06 34.13 -17.77
CA SER A 216 -46.63 34.94 -18.88
C SER A 216 -48.03 34.42 -19.18
N GLY A 217 -48.97 34.83 -18.35
CA GLY A 217 -50.39 34.60 -18.53
C GLY A 217 -51.15 35.79 -17.95
N ASP A 218 -50.94 36.96 -18.54
CA ASP A 218 -51.84 38.12 -18.51
C ASP A 218 -51.92 38.70 -19.93
#